data_AF-A0A229SGQ3-F1
#
_entry.id   AF-A0A229SGQ3-F1
#
_cell.length_a   1.000
_cell.length_b   1.000
_cell.length_c   1.000
_cell.angle_alpha   90.00
_cell.angle_beta   90.00
_cell.angle_gamma   90.00
#
_symmetry.space_group_name_H-M   'P 1'
#
loop_
_entity.id
_entity.type
_entity.pdbx_description
1 polymer ?
#
loop_
_entity_poly.entity_id
_entity_poly.type
_entity_poly.pdbx_seq_one_letter_code
_entity_poly.pdbx_strand_id
1 'polypeptide(L)'
;MSSGIDGDRTGLSGRRWLPGGEHLVAVARAELPQKDGLAGPFTALAALRAAGFAVGGQDEVAALSGTTMEGLSRAIESFSGGRLVAVPATGNRSPQSLFMLLAELWRLTRVAVIAEVDPAEFGAHDTPERALLDYLDTGIPPLWSSRWRPAETQFVLVAGMRIGAEGTLVSIMDSRHGLHDQPVEWLAAALKRMLVVVDDGDTEAAVAAVTTAGLWS
;
A
#
# COMPACT_ATOMS: atom_id res chain seq x y z
N MET A 1 8.35 6.23 -40.77
CA MET A 1 7.58 7.29 -40.08
C MET A 1 6.84 6.64 -38.93
N SER A 2 7.43 6.67 -37.73
CA SER A 2 6.82 6.10 -36.53
C SER A 2 5.91 7.17 -35.93
N SER A 3 4.61 6.96 -35.99
CA SER A 3 3.62 7.80 -35.33
C SER A 3 3.70 7.54 -33.83
N GLY A 4 4.65 8.19 -33.16
CA GLY A 4 4.67 8.33 -31.71
C GLY A 4 3.50 9.20 -31.30
N ILE A 5 2.34 8.57 -31.04
CA ILE A 5 1.34 9.18 -30.18
C ILE A 5 1.91 9.04 -28.78
N ASP A 6 2.54 10.12 -28.33
CA ASP A 6 3.03 10.30 -26.98
C ASP A 6 1.80 10.29 -26.05
N GLY A 7 1.50 9.12 -25.49
CA GLY A 7 0.36 8.88 -24.60
C GLY A 7 0.55 9.55 -23.23
N ASP A 8 1.76 10.01 -22.91
CA ASP A 8 2.06 10.67 -21.65
C ASP A 8 1.85 12.18 -21.75
N ARG A 9 0.60 12.62 -21.99
CA ARG A 9 0.28 14.07 -22.09
C ARG A 9 0.55 14.85 -20.79
N THR A 10 0.78 14.15 -19.68
CA THR A 10 0.99 14.74 -18.35
C THR A 10 2.39 14.51 -17.76
N GLY A 11 3.17 13.55 -18.26
CA GLY A 11 4.43 13.16 -17.61
C GLY A 11 4.23 12.35 -16.31
N LEU A 12 2.99 11.94 -16.02
CA LEU A 12 2.58 11.37 -14.71
C LEU A 12 2.22 9.88 -14.77
N SER A 13 2.20 9.28 -15.97
CA SER A 13 1.83 7.86 -16.17
C SER A 13 2.89 6.86 -15.68
N GLY A 14 4.11 7.33 -15.46
CA GLY A 14 5.17 6.58 -14.78
C GLY A 14 4.82 6.30 -13.31
N ARG A 15 5.33 5.19 -12.78
CA ARG A 15 5.17 4.87 -11.35
C ARG A 15 5.89 5.92 -10.50
N ARG A 16 5.16 6.52 -9.59
CA ARG A 16 5.63 7.46 -8.59
C ARG A 16 5.59 6.79 -7.23
N TRP A 17 6.76 6.51 -6.68
CA TRP A 17 6.89 5.93 -5.35
C TRP A 17 6.46 6.94 -4.29
N LEU A 18 5.78 6.46 -3.24
CA LEU A 18 5.69 7.20 -1.99
C LEU A 18 7.10 7.42 -1.42
N PRO A 19 7.31 8.39 -0.51
CA PRO A 19 8.61 8.58 0.13
C PRO A 19 9.10 7.28 0.81
N GLY A 20 10.20 6.71 0.30
CA GLY A 20 10.75 5.42 0.75
C GLY A 20 10.10 4.16 0.12
N GLY A 21 9.09 4.30 -0.73
CA GLY A 21 8.31 3.20 -1.30
C GLY A 21 9.13 2.21 -2.15
N GLU A 22 10.08 2.69 -2.95
CA GLU A 22 10.97 1.82 -3.74
C GLU A 22 11.84 0.93 -2.83
N HIS A 23 12.41 1.53 -1.79
CA HIS A 23 13.22 0.81 -0.81
C HIS A 23 12.37 -0.18 -0.02
N LEU A 24 11.16 0.22 0.40
CA LEU A 24 10.20 -0.65 1.07
C LEU A 24 9.87 -1.90 0.24
N VAL A 25 9.67 -1.75 -1.07
CA VAL A 25 9.46 -2.89 -1.99
C VAL A 25 10.69 -3.78 -2.09
N ALA A 26 11.88 -3.20 -2.18
CA ALA A 26 13.13 -3.97 -2.23
C ALA A 26 13.33 -4.80 -0.96
N VAL A 27 13.05 -4.21 0.21
CA VAL A 27 13.09 -4.90 1.51
C VAL A 27 12.04 -6.01 1.55
N ALA A 28 10.78 -5.71 1.23
CA ALA A 28 9.71 -6.71 1.23
C ALA A 28 10.03 -7.91 0.32
N ARG A 29 10.64 -7.68 -0.85
CA ARG A 29 11.09 -8.75 -1.75
C ARG A 29 12.19 -9.61 -1.15
N ALA A 30 13.13 -9.02 -0.42
CA ALA A 30 14.19 -9.75 0.27
C ALA A 30 13.66 -10.59 1.44
N GLU A 31 12.52 -10.21 2.02
CA GLU A 31 11.85 -10.97 3.09
C GLU A 31 11.03 -12.17 2.61
N LEU A 32 10.86 -12.35 1.29
CA LEU A 32 10.12 -13.48 0.75
C LEU A 32 10.89 -14.80 0.96
N PRO A 33 10.18 -15.91 1.26
CA PRO A 33 8.73 -16.05 1.30
C PRO A 33 8.07 -15.57 2.60
N GLN A 34 6.82 -15.11 2.52
CA GLN A 34 5.96 -14.96 3.70
C GLN A 34 5.61 -16.34 4.26
N LYS A 35 5.76 -16.51 5.58
CA LYS A 35 5.36 -17.72 6.30
C LYS A 35 3.84 -17.78 6.46
N ASP A 36 3.28 -18.98 6.44
CA ASP A 36 1.83 -19.20 6.52
C ASP A 36 1.18 -18.46 7.69
N GLY A 37 0.07 -17.75 7.42
CA GLY A 37 -0.66 -16.95 8.40
C GLY A 37 0.02 -15.65 8.85
N LEU A 38 1.20 -15.32 8.32
CA LEU A 38 1.99 -14.16 8.76
C LEU A 38 2.01 -12.98 7.78
N ALA A 39 0.95 -12.78 6.97
CA ALA A 39 0.88 -11.66 6.02
C ALA A 39 1.02 -10.29 6.72
N GLY A 40 0.32 -10.07 7.84
CA GLY A 40 0.45 -8.84 8.65
C GLY A 40 1.87 -8.65 9.19
N PRO A 41 2.41 -9.62 9.96
CA PRO A 41 3.79 -9.57 10.44
C PRO A 41 4.85 -9.38 9.36
N PHE A 42 4.65 -9.95 8.16
CA PHE A 42 5.50 -9.72 6.99
C PHE A 42 5.52 -8.23 6.58
N THR A 43 4.35 -7.59 6.47
CA THR A 43 4.29 -6.16 6.10
C THR A 43 4.90 -5.24 7.17
N ALA A 44 4.67 -5.53 8.46
CA ALA A 44 5.27 -4.76 9.55
C ALA A 44 6.79 -4.95 9.65
N LEU A 45 7.28 -6.19 9.43
CA LEU A 45 8.72 -6.46 9.34
C LEU A 45 9.38 -5.66 8.22
N ALA A 46 8.76 -5.63 7.04
CA ALA A 46 9.26 -4.86 5.90
C ALA A 46 9.29 -3.35 6.20
N ALA A 47 8.25 -2.81 6.83
CA ALA A 47 8.21 -1.42 7.26
C ALA A 47 9.32 -1.08 8.27
N LEU A 48 9.53 -1.93 9.29
CA LEU A 48 10.58 -1.78 10.30
C LEU A 48 11.98 -1.86 9.68
N ARG A 49 12.24 -2.83 8.81
CA ARG A 49 13.55 -3.00 8.16
C ARG A 49 13.85 -1.89 7.15
N ALA A 50 12.86 -1.46 6.35
CA ALA A 50 12.99 -0.31 5.46
C ALA A 50 13.25 0.99 6.23
N ALA A 51 12.84 1.02 7.49
CA ALA A 51 13.09 2.10 8.42
C ALA A 51 14.43 2.01 9.17
N GLY A 52 15.24 0.98 8.90
CA GLY A 52 16.57 0.78 9.49
C GLY A 52 16.57 0.02 10.82
N PHE A 53 15.45 -0.59 11.22
CA PHE A 53 15.35 -1.36 12.47
C PHE A 53 15.68 -2.83 12.23
N ALA A 54 16.57 -3.37 13.06
CA ALA A 54 16.93 -4.78 13.04
C ALA A 54 15.91 -5.59 13.86
N VAL A 55 15.03 -6.29 13.16
CA VAL A 55 14.05 -7.22 13.73
C VAL A 55 14.37 -8.62 13.20
N GLY A 56 14.40 -9.63 14.07
CA GLY A 56 14.89 -10.98 13.80
C GLY A 56 14.07 -11.75 12.76
N GLY A 57 12.78 -11.46 12.63
CA GLY A 57 11.97 -11.98 11.52
C GLY A 57 10.46 -11.95 11.75
N GLN A 58 9.73 -12.60 10.84
CA GLN A 58 8.26 -12.59 10.82
C GLN A 58 7.65 -13.19 12.10
N ASP A 59 8.26 -14.24 12.68
CA ASP A 59 7.76 -14.88 13.90
C ASP A 59 7.90 -13.97 15.13
N GLU A 60 8.98 -13.19 15.18
CA GLU A 60 9.23 -12.26 16.28
C GLU A 60 8.20 -11.12 16.26
N VAL A 61 7.90 -10.60 15.07
CA VAL A 61 6.82 -9.64 14.88
C VAL A 61 5.48 -10.27 15.28
N ALA A 62 5.19 -11.48 14.80
CA ALA A 62 3.95 -12.19 15.08
C ALA A 62 3.74 -12.47 16.57
N ALA A 63 4.81 -12.78 17.31
CA ALA A 63 4.74 -13.02 18.75
C ALA A 63 4.24 -11.79 19.53
N LEU A 64 4.52 -10.59 19.03
CA LEU A 64 4.09 -9.33 19.65
C LEU A 64 2.77 -8.80 19.06
N SER A 65 2.60 -8.88 17.74
CA SER A 65 1.42 -8.33 17.07
C SER A 65 0.21 -9.26 17.08
N GLY A 66 0.41 -10.57 17.18
CA GLY A 66 -0.59 -11.53 16.74
C GLY A 66 -0.98 -11.27 15.28
N THR A 67 -2.28 -11.31 14.97
CA THR A 67 -2.84 -11.15 13.61
C THR A 67 -3.71 -9.91 13.42
N THR A 68 -3.73 -8.97 14.37
CA THR A 68 -4.61 -7.78 14.30
C THR A 68 -3.85 -6.51 13.93
N MET A 69 -4.56 -5.53 13.34
CA MET A 69 -3.99 -4.24 12.95
C MET A 69 -3.46 -3.46 14.17
N GLU A 70 -4.20 -3.49 15.27
CA GLU A 70 -3.83 -2.82 16.53
C GLU A 70 -2.61 -3.49 17.18
N GLY A 71 -2.48 -4.81 17.00
CA GLY A 71 -1.29 -5.55 17.37
C GLY A 71 -0.07 -5.17 16.52
N LEU A 72 -0.25 -5.00 15.20
CA LEU A 72 0.82 -4.54 14.31
C LEU A 72 1.29 -3.13 14.68
N SER A 73 0.37 -2.20 14.97
CA SER A 73 0.70 -0.85 15.45
C SER A 73 1.61 -0.90 16.68
N ARG A 74 1.20 -1.65 17.72
CA ARG A 74 1.98 -1.80 18.95
C ARG A 74 3.33 -2.47 18.71
N ALA A 75 3.40 -3.44 17.81
CA ALA A 75 4.66 -4.09 17.48
C ALA A 75 5.63 -3.11 16.79
N ILE A 76 5.15 -2.32 15.84
CA ILE A 76 5.95 -1.30 15.14
C ILE A 76 6.51 -0.27 16.14
N GLU A 77 5.67 0.25 17.03
CA GLU A 77 6.10 1.20 18.06
C GLU A 77 7.12 0.56 19.02
N SER A 78 6.88 -0.68 19.44
CA SER A 78 7.77 -1.37 20.38
C SER A 78 9.14 -1.70 19.77
N PHE A 79 9.20 -2.28 18.56
CA PHE A 79 10.46 -2.60 17.89
C PHE A 79 11.23 -1.33 17.49
N SER A 80 10.53 -0.23 17.23
CA SER A 80 11.18 1.04 16.91
C SER A 80 11.64 1.82 18.15
N GLY A 81 11.21 1.43 19.35
CA GLY A 81 11.41 2.20 20.57
C GLY A 81 10.68 3.55 20.52
N GLY A 82 9.51 3.61 19.89
CA GLY A 82 8.71 4.82 19.70
C GLY A 82 9.19 5.76 18.59
N ARG A 83 10.22 5.38 17.83
CA ARG A 83 10.72 6.21 16.71
C ARG A 83 9.84 6.14 15.46
N LEU A 84 9.03 5.09 15.34
CA LEU A 84 7.99 4.99 14.33
C LEU A 84 6.63 5.02 15.02
N VAL A 85 5.69 5.71 14.39
CA VAL A 85 4.29 5.80 14.82
C VAL A 85 3.42 5.24 13.71
N ALA A 86 2.47 4.36 14.06
CA ALA A 86 1.51 3.79 13.14
C ALA A 86 0.15 4.49 13.32
N VAL A 87 -0.18 5.40 12.41
CA VAL A 87 -1.41 6.18 12.45
C VAL A 87 -2.54 5.40 11.78
N PRO A 88 -3.62 5.05 12.51
CA PRO A 88 -4.74 4.32 11.91
C PRO A 88 -5.58 5.23 10.99
N ALA A 89 -5.99 4.68 9.85
CA ALA A 89 -6.89 5.32 8.90
C ALA A 89 -8.16 4.46 8.76
N THR A 90 -9.22 4.86 9.46
CA THR A 90 -10.43 4.05 9.70
C THR A 90 -11.69 4.56 9.01
N GLY A 91 -11.70 5.81 8.54
CA GLY A 91 -12.86 6.51 7.98
C GLY A 91 -13.29 6.06 6.56
N ASN A 92 -13.83 6.99 5.76
CA ASN A 92 -14.46 6.67 4.47
C ASN A 92 -13.43 6.25 3.41
N ARG A 93 -13.59 5.05 2.84
CA ARG A 93 -12.64 4.42 1.92
C ARG A 93 -13.03 4.62 0.46
N SER A 94 -13.46 5.83 0.13
CA SER A 94 -13.77 6.15 -1.25
C SER A 94 -12.48 6.21 -2.09
N PRO A 95 -12.56 5.97 -3.42
CA PRO A 95 -11.40 6.14 -4.31
C PRO A 95 -10.78 7.53 -4.18
N GLN A 96 -11.62 8.55 -4.05
CA GLN A 96 -11.20 9.94 -3.84
C GLN A 96 -10.45 10.12 -2.52
N SER A 97 -10.93 9.53 -1.43
CA SER A 97 -10.26 9.58 -0.12
C SER A 97 -8.88 8.93 -0.17
N LEU A 98 -8.75 7.79 -0.85
CA LEU A 98 -7.45 7.12 -1.02
C LEU A 98 -6.50 7.96 -1.87
N PHE A 99 -6.97 8.53 -2.99
CA PHE A 99 -6.16 9.42 -3.80
C PHE A 99 -5.65 10.62 -2.99
N MET A 100 -6.55 11.31 -2.26
CA MET A 100 -6.21 12.46 -1.43
C MET A 100 -5.18 12.10 -0.35
N LEU A 101 -5.38 10.97 0.35
CA LEU A 101 -4.41 10.50 1.33
C LEU A 101 -3.04 10.31 0.68
N LEU A 102 -2.97 9.47 -0.35
CA LEU A 102 -1.68 9.10 -0.94
C LEU A 102 -0.96 10.33 -1.53
N ALA A 103 -1.71 11.32 -2.03
CA ALA A 103 -1.16 12.59 -2.49
C ALA A 103 -0.56 13.42 -1.35
N GLU A 104 -1.21 13.50 -0.19
CA GLU A 104 -0.69 14.21 1.00
C GLU A 104 0.54 13.50 1.59
N LEU A 105 0.60 12.17 1.55
CA LEU A 105 1.74 11.40 2.07
C LEU A 105 3.05 11.67 1.33
N TRP A 106 3.03 12.22 0.10
CA TRP A 106 4.24 12.63 -0.61
C TRP A 106 5.03 13.76 0.05
N ARG A 107 4.40 14.49 0.96
CA ARG A 107 5.03 15.60 1.69
C ARG A 107 5.87 15.14 2.87
N LEU A 108 5.75 13.86 3.25
CA LEU A 108 6.46 13.28 4.39
C LEU A 108 7.86 12.83 4.00
N THR A 109 8.72 12.64 4.99
CA THR A 109 10.10 12.22 4.75
C THR A 109 10.16 10.78 4.26
N ARG A 110 9.30 9.94 4.83
CA ARG A 110 9.23 8.50 4.62
C ARG A 110 7.87 8.01 5.09
N VAL A 111 7.29 7.06 4.36
CA VAL A 111 6.05 6.42 4.76
C VAL A 111 6.02 4.95 4.36
N ALA A 112 5.45 4.11 5.22
CA ALA A 112 5.01 2.78 4.86
C ALA A 112 3.51 2.68 5.12
N VAL A 113 2.74 2.33 4.09
CA VAL A 113 1.29 2.16 4.21
C VAL A 113 0.97 0.67 4.23
N ILE A 114 0.43 0.19 5.34
CA ILE A 114 0.02 -1.21 5.53
C ILE A 114 -1.50 -1.26 5.41
N ALA A 115 -2.01 -2.01 4.43
CA ALA A 115 -3.44 -2.16 4.18
C ALA A 115 -3.88 -3.60 4.46
N GLU A 116 -4.94 -3.75 5.25
CA GLU A 116 -5.69 -5.00 5.33
C GLU A 116 -6.78 -4.97 4.27
N VAL A 117 -6.80 -5.97 3.40
CA VAL A 117 -7.63 -6.02 2.21
C VAL A 117 -8.37 -7.35 2.10
N ASP A 118 -9.54 -7.31 1.48
CA ASP A 118 -10.18 -8.48 0.92
C ASP A 118 -9.73 -8.66 -0.54
N PRO A 119 -8.81 -9.59 -0.82
CA PRO A 119 -8.26 -9.77 -2.17
C PRO A 119 -9.28 -10.34 -3.16
N ALA A 120 -10.51 -10.67 -2.71
CA ALA A 120 -11.63 -10.97 -3.59
C ALA A 120 -12.01 -9.80 -4.50
N GLU A 121 -11.84 -8.58 -4.00
CA GLU A 121 -12.21 -7.32 -4.67
C GLU A 121 -11.10 -6.81 -5.60
N PHE A 122 -9.91 -7.42 -5.56
CA PHE A 122 -8.80 -7.06 -6.44
C PHE A 122 -8.99 -7.55 -7.87
N GLY A 123 -8.28 -6.86 -8.76
CA GLY A 123 -8.01 -7.31 -10.10
C GLY A 123 -7.24 -8.62 -10.11
N ALA A 124 -7.39 -9.37 -11.20
CA ALA A 124 -6.60 -10.56 -11.40
C ALA A 124 -5.11 -10.18 -11.47
N HIS A 125 -4.25 -10.90 -10.75
CA HIS A 125 -2.81 -10.68 -10.74
C HIS A 125 -2.14 -10.79 -12.12
N ASP A 126 -2.79 -11.47 -13.07
CA ASP A 126 -2.41 -11.64 -14.47
C ASP A 126 -3.10 -10.65 -15.41
N THR A 127 -3.72 -9.59 -14.87
CA THR A 127 -4.26 -8.49 -15.68
C THR A 127 -3.13 -7.93 -16.56
N PRO A 128 -3.31 -7.89 -17.89
CA PRO A 128 -2.25 -7.39 -18.77
C PRO A 128 -1.88 -5.95 -18.44
N GLU A 129 -0.58 -5.64 -18.42
CA GLU A 129 -0.09 -4.28 -18.15
C GLU A 129 -0.72 -3.25 -19.08
N ARG A 130 -0.92 -3.60 -20.36
CA ARG A 130 -1.58 -2.71 -21.32
C ARG A 130 -3.00 -2.32 -20.88
N ALA A 131 -3.77 -3.25 -20.31
CA ALA A 131 -5.12 -2.97 -19.84
C ALA A 131 -5.11 -2.01 -18.63
N LEU A 132 -4.12 -2.14 -17.75
CA LEU A 132 -3.91 -1.21 -16.64
C LEU A 132 -3.52 0.19 -17.14
N LEU A 133 -2.66 0.27 -18.16
CA LEU A 133 -2.30 1.54 -18.79
C LEU A 133 -3.48 2.18 -19.53
N ASP A 134 -4.29 1.40 -20.25
CA ASP A 134 -5.51 1.92 -20.89
C ASP A 134 -6.50 2.48 -19.86
N TYR A 135 -6.57 1.90 -18.66
CA TYR A 135 -7.37 2.44 -17.56
C TYR A 135 -6.90 3.84 -17.12
N LEU A 136 -5.60 4.15 -17.14
CA LEU A 136 -5.09 5.50 -16.83
C LEU A 136 -5.66 6.55 -17.79
N ASP A 137 -5.86 6.19 -19.06
CA ASP A 137 -6.33 7.10 -20.11
C ASP A 137 -7.86 7.15 -20.25
N THR A 138 -8.55 6.08 -19.85
CA THR A 138 -9.99 5.93 -20.11
C THR A 138 -10.85 5.98 -18.85
N GLY A 139 -10.26 5.72 -17.68
CA GLY A 139 -10.97 5.58 -16.41
C GLY A 139 -11.87 4.34 -16.33
N ILE A 140 -11.84 3.46 -17.34
CA ILE A 140 -12.64 2.23 -17.40
C ILE A 140 -11.82 1.09 -16.79
N PRO A 141 -12.21 0.55 -15.61
CA PRO A 141 -11.44 -0.52 -14.99
C PRO A 141 -11.39 -1.77 -15.88
N PRO A 142 -10.26 -2.50 -15.93
CA PRO A 142 -10.17 -3.75 -16.68
C PRO A 142 -11.22 -4.75 -16.18
N LEU A 143 -11.78 -5.62 -17.03
CA LEU A 143 -12.78 -6.61 -16.56
C LEU A 143 -12.16 -7.89 -15.94
N TRP A 144 -10.84 -7.89 -15.72
CA TRP A 144 -10.11 -9.01 -15.14
C TRP A 144 -10.22 -8.99 -13.62
N SER A 145 -11.22 -9.69 -13.09
CA SER A 145 -11.38 -9.86 -11.65
C SER A 145 -10.59 -11.05 -11.12
N SER A 146 -10.04 -10.91 -9.92
CA SER A 146 -9.43 -12.04 -9.22
C SER A 146 -10.46 -13.16 -9.06
N ARG A 147 -10.05 -14.41 -9.30
CA ARG A 147 -10.84 -15.61 -8.97
C ARG A 147 -10.50 -16.16 -7.59
N TRP A 148 -9.49 -15.59 -6.94
CA TRP A 148 -9.06 -16.01 -5.63
C TRP A 148 -9.97 -15.40 -4.56
N ARG A 149 -10.43 -16.24 -3.65
CA ARG A 149 -11.36 -15.92 -2.56
C ARG A 149 -10.87 -16.62 -1.29
N PRO A 150 -9.79 -16.12 -0.65
CA PRO A 150 -9.33 -16.71 0.60
C PRO A 150 -10.38 -16.48 1.69
N ALA A 151 -10.40 -17.36 2.68
CA ALA A 151 -11.29 -17.21 3.84
C ALA A 151 -10.90 -16.03 4.75
N GLU A 152 -9.63 -15.61 4.69
CA GLU A 152 -9.04 -14.59 5.54
C GLU A 152 -8.60 -13.37 4.73
N THR A 153 -8.71 -12.19 5.35
CA THR A 153 -8.16 -10.95 4.83
C THR A 153 -6.64 -11.05 4.70
N GLN A 154 -6.08 -10.26 3.79
CA GLN A 154 -4.65 -10.22 3.55
C GLN A 154 -4.08 -8.86 3.94
N PHE A 155 -2.78 -8.82 4.15
CA PHE A 155 -2.05 -7.58 4.40
C PHE A 155 -1.11 -7.30 3.24
N VAL A 156 -1.15 -6.07 2.74
CA VAL A 156 -0.34 -5.61 1.62
C VAL A 156 0.31 -4.27 1.95
N LEU A 157 1.40 -3.97 1.25
CA LEU A 157 2.05 -2.66 1.30
C LEU A 157 1.59 -1.82 0.11
N VAL A 158 1.22 -0.56 0.37
CA VAL A 158 1.03 0.44 -0.69
C VAL A 158 2.34 1.22 -0.85
N ALA A 159 2.94 1.13 -2.04
CA ALA A 159 4.29 1.63 -2.29
C ALA A 159 4.32 2.89 -3.17
N GLY A 160 3.28 3.14 -3.96
CA GLY A 160 3.27 4.22 -4.93
C GLY A 160 1.99 4.27 -5.76
N MET A 161 1.98 5.13 -6.77
CA MET A 161 0.87 5.26 -7.70
C MET A 161 1.32 5.65 -9.10
N ARG A 162 0.46 5.42 -10.09
CA ARG A 162 0.54 6.00 -11.44
C ARG A 162 -0.73 6.82 -11.66
N ILE A 163 -0.58 8.03 -12.17
CA ILE A 163 -1.71 8.95 -12.33
C ILE A 163 -1.88 9.21 -13.82
N GLY A 164 -3.05 8.84 -14.33
CA GLY A 164 -3.48 9.07 -15.69
C GLY A 164 -4.37 10.29 -15.82
N ALA A 165 -4.89 10.51 -17.02
CA ALA A 165 -5.88 11.56 -17.27
C ALA A 165 -7.23 11.24 -16.61
N GLU A 166 -7.62 9.96 -16.60
CA GLU A 166 -8.95 9.51 -16.18
C GLU A 166 -8.91 8.46 -15.06
N GLY A 167 -7.74 7.86 -14.77
CA GLY A 167 -7.60 6.78 -13.78
C GLY A 167 -6.37 6.92 -12.88
N THR A 168 -6.39 6.24 -11.74
CA THR A 168 -5.24 6.13 -10.82
C THR A 168 -4.96 4.67 -10.49
N LEU A 169 -3.76 4.20 -10.80
CA LEU A 169 -3.27 2.89 -10.35
C LEU A 169 -2.49 3.06 -9.05
N VAL A 170 -2.71 2.16 -8.11
CA VAL A 170 -1.96 2.05 -6.86
C VAL A 170 -1.03 0.86 -6.94
N SER A 171 0.25 1.07 -6.64
CA SER A 171 1.26 0.01 -6.62
C SER A 171 1.23 -0.72 -5.29
N ILE A 172 0.86 -2.00 -5.35
CA ILE A 172 0.69 -2.91 -4.23
C ILE A 172 1.85 -3.91 -4.23
N MET A 173 2.48 -4.08 -3.07
CA MET A 173 3.43 -5.16 -2.82
C MET A 173 2.81 -6.14 -1.82
N ASP A 174 2.61 -7.37 -2.27
CA ASP A 174 2.20 -8.48 -1.41
C ASP A 174 3.19 -9.65 -1.49
N SER A 175 3.01 -10.62 -0.61
CA SER A 175 3.89 -11.77 -0.51
C SER A 175 3.74 -12.83 -1.61
N ARG A 176 2.62 -12.82 -2.32
CA ARG A 176 2.20 -13.89 -3.22
C ARG A 176 2.51 -13.57 -4.68
N HIS A 177 2.17 -12.35 -5.07
CA HIS A 177 2.26 -11.82 -6.42
C HIS A 177 3.43 -10.84 -6.54
N GLY A 178 4.00 -10.40 -5.42
CA GLY A 178 5.01 -9.36 -5.40
C GLY A 178 4.41 -8.01 -5.75
N LEU A 179 5.18 -7.20 -6.47
CA LEU A 179 4.75 -5.86 -6.87
C LEU A 179 3.82 -5.93 -8.08
N HIS A 180 2.62 -5.40 -7.94
CA HIS A 180 1.62 -5.28 -9.00
C HIS A 180 0.82 -4.00 -8.83
N ASP A 181 0.04 -3.60 -9.83
CA ASP A 181 -0.75 -2.36 -9.81
C ASP A 181 -2.25 -2.71 -9.77
N GLN A 182 -3.03 -1.97 -8.96
CA GLN A 182 -4.48 -2.09 -8.83
C GLN A 182 -5.14 -0.73 -9.11
N PRO A 183 -6.23 -0.67 -9.91
CA PRO A 183 -7.13 0.49 -9.94
C PRO A 183 -7.53 0.93 -8.53
N VAL A 184 -7.55 2.24 -8.29
CA VAL A 184 -7.85 2.80 -6.97
C VAL A 184 -9.24 2.41 -6.48
N GLU A 185 -10.19 2.17 -7.38
CA GLU A 185 -11.55 1.72 -7.06
C GLU A 185 -11.58 0.30 -6.49
N TRP A 186 -10.71 -0.57 -7.01
CA TRP A 186 -10.59 -1.94 -6.50
C TRP A 186 -9.89 -1.98 -5.15
N LEU A 187 -8.87 -1.13 -4.95
CA LEU A 187 -8.29 -0.97 -3.63
C LEU A 187 -9.30 -0.43 -2.62
N ALA A 188 -10.07 0.60 -3.00
CA ALA A 188 -11.15 1.17 -2.18
C ALA A 188 -12.18 0.11 -1.76
N ALA A 189 -12.63 -0.72 -2.71
CA ALA A 189 -13.57 -1.81 -2.44
C ALA A 189 -12.97 -2.89 -1.53
N ALA A 190 -11.70 -3.23 -1.73
CA ALA A 190 -11.01 -4.26 -0.95
C ALA A 190 -10.68 -3.82 0.48
N LEU A 191 -10.47 -2.52 0.71
CA LEU A 191 -9.85 -2.01 1.93
C LEU A 191 -10.71 -2.22 3.18
N LYS A 192 -10.18 -2.98 4.15
CA LYS A 192 -10.80 -3.21 5.46
C LYS A 192 -10.26 -2.30 6.55
N ARG A 193 -8.95 -2.09 6.60
CA ARG A 193 -8.25 -1.21 7.56
C ARG A 193 -6.92 -0.78 6.97
N MET A 194 -6.34 0.31 7.48
CA MET A 194 -5.04 0.79 7.04
C MET A 194 -4.26 1.45 8.19
N LEU A 195 -2.95 1.29 8.16
CA LEU A 195 -1.99 2.03 8.97
C LEU A 195 -1.07 2.85 8.07
N VAL A 196 -0.85 4.10 8.45
CA VAL A 196 0.17 4.98 7.89
C VAL A 196 1.33 5.01 8.88
N VAL A 197 2.42 4.35 8.55
CA VAL A 197 3.61 4.25 9.41
C VAL A 197 4.61 5.32 9.02
N VAL A 198 4.96 6.18 9.96
CA VAL A 198 5.83 7.35 9.75
C VAL A 198 6.85 7.47 10.87
N ASP A 199 7.86 8.31 10.67
CA ASP A 199 8.72 8.76 11.76
C ASP A 199 7.91 9.55 12.79
N ASP A 200 8.27 9.45 14.06
CA ASP A 200 7.67 10.20 15.18
C ASP A 200 7.48 11.70 14.85
N GLY A 201 8.51 12.34 14.29
CA GLY A 201 8.46 13.76 13.91
C GLY A 201 7.44 14.12 12.81
N ASP A 202 6.96 13.13 12.03
CA ASP A 202 5.98 13.31 10.95
C ASP A 202 4.54 12.94 11.41
N THR A 203 4.34 12.59 12.69
CA THR A 203 3.05 12.10 13.21
C THR A 203 1.90 13.09 13.00
N GLU A 204 2.09 14.37 13.35
CA GLU A 204 1.04 15.39 13.20
C GLU A 204 0.65 15.58 11.73
N ALA A 205 1.63 15.55 10.82
CA ALA A 205 1.39 15.66 9.39
C ALA A 205 0.66 14.42 8.84
N ALA A 206 0.99 13.23 9.33
CA ALA A 206 0.29 12.00 8.97
C ALA A 206 -1.16 11.99 9.45
N VAL A 207 -1.42 12.43 10.70
CA VAL A 207 -2.79 12.58 11.23
C VAL A 207 -3.58 13.62 10.42
N ALA A 208 -2.96 14.75 10.07
CA ALA A 208 -3.58 15.76 9.23
C ALA A 208 -3.92 15.21 7.84
N ALA A 209 -3.03 14.43 7.22
CA ALA A 209 -3.28 13.79 5.93
C ALA A 209 -4.46 12.81 5.98
N VAL A 210 -4.52 11.96 7.01
CA VAL A 210 -5.63 11.02 7.25
C VAL A 210 -6.95 11.77 7.48
N THR A 211 -6.90 12.87 8.24
CA THR A 211 -8.08 13.70 8.53
C THR A 211 -8.60 14.40 7.27
N THR A 212 -7.72 15.06 6.51
CA THR A 212 -8.07 15.73 5.24
C THR A 212 -8.66 14.77 4.22
N ALA A 213 -8.18 13.53 4.18
CA ALA A 213 -8.72 12.48 3.32
C ALA A 213 -10.11 11.96 3.77
N GLY A 214 -10.62 12.39 4.93
CA GLY A 214 -11.87 11.88 5.50
C GLY A 214 -11.73 10.45 6.07
N LEU A 215 -10.51 10.05 6.41
CA LEU A 215 -10.17 8.72 6.94
C LEU A 215 -9.98 8.72 8.46
N TRP A 216 -10.33 9.81 9.14
CA TRP A 216 -10.36 9.91 10.60
C TRP A 216 -11.81 9.79 11.10
N SER A 217 -12.02 9.10 12.22
CA SER A 217 -13.32 8.98 12.90
C SER A 217 -13.29 9.69 14.25
#